data_AF-A0A950Z896-F1
#
_entry.id   AF-A0A950Z896-F1
#
_cell.length_a   1.000
_cell.length_b   1.000
_cell.length_c   1.000
_cell.angle_alpha   90.00
_cell.angle_beta   90.00
_cell.angle_gamma   90.00
#
_symmetry.space_group_name_H-M   'P 1'
#
loop_
_entity.id
_entity.type
_entity.pdbx_description
1 polymer ?
#
loop_
_entity_poly.entity_id
_entity_poly.type
_entity_poly.pdbx_seq_one_letter_code
_entity_poly.pdbx_strand_id
1 'polypeptide(L)'
;MAHVKTSDVVHAAGSLNPADVQKLERWSEVPPFKSESEEADFWMKHEIAPALMAHSLSVADQSESTSVSIRFDPRMLARLKRLARSRYLNYQSMVKQWLAERLEQELRNSGGGR
;
A
#
# COMPACT_ATOMS: atom_id res chain seq x y z
N MET A 1 57.59 -24.39 -27.11
CA MET A 1 56.37 -23.70 -27.57
C MET A 1 55.76 -23.03 -26.35
N ALA A 2 55.98 -21.72 -26.18
CA ALA A 2 54.97 -20.65 -26.29
C ALA A 2 53.86 -20.75 -25.21
N HIS A 3 53.87 -19.89 -24.18
CA HIS A 3 53.02 -18.67 -24.05
C HIS A 3 51.51 -19.03 -24.12
N VAL A 4 50.65 -18.78 -23.12
CA VAL A 4 50.35 -17.50 -22.45
C VAL A 4 49.66 -17.73 -21.09
N LYS A 5 49.92 -16.82 -20.15
CA LYS A 5 49.23 -16.63 -18.86
C LYS A 5 47.76 -16.22 -19.04
N THR A 6 46.84 -16.82 -18.28
CA THR A 6 45.58 -16.14 -17.94
C THR A 6 45.70 -15.61 -16.52
N SER A 7 46.21 -14.40 -16.47
CA SER A 7 46.21 -13.50 -15.34
C SER A 7 44.82 -12.86 -15.24
N ASP A 8 44.36 -12.63 -14.00
CA ASP A 8 43.36 -11.62 -13.64
C ASP A 8 41.92 -11.91 -14.13
N VAL A 9 40.86 -11.82 -13.32
CA VAL A 9 40.41 -10.64 -12.58
C VAL A 9 39.35 -11.16 -11.59
N VAL A 10 39.71 -11.35 -10.31
CA VAL A 10 38.73 -11.30 -9.21
C VAL A 10 38.79 -9.89 -8.64
N HIS A 11 38.21 -8.94 -9.36
CA HIS A 11 38.07 -7.57 -8.87
C HIS A 11 36.96 -7.53 -7.83
N ALA A 12 37.40 -7.42 -6.57
CA ALA A 12 36.85 -6.54 -5.56
C ALA A 12 35.31 -6.36 -5.57
N ALA A 13 34.59 -7.35 -5.05
CA ALA A 13 33.38 -7.03 -4.31
C ALA A 13 33.82 -6.36 -3.01
N GLY A 14 33.89 -5.03 -3.02
CA GLY A 14 34.13 -4.23 -1.83
C GLY A 14 33.09 -4.61 -0.79
N SER A 15 33.56 -5.14 0.33
CA SER A 15 32.79 -5.31 1.57
C SER A 15 32.25 -3.94 1.98
N LEU A 16 31.00 -3.64 1.61
CA LEU A 16 30.27 -2.53 2.23
C LEU A 16 30.10 -2.90 3.70
N ASN A 17 30.80 -2.19 4.58
CA ASN A 17 30.57 -2.32 6.01
C ASN A 17 29.14 -1.84 6.28
N PRO A 18 28.38 -2.50 7.18
CA PRO A 18 27.07 -2.03 7.60
C PRO A 18 27.09 -0.66 8.31
N ALA A 19 28.28 -0.07 8.49
CA ALA A 19 28.51 1.27 9.02
C ALA A 19 28.47 2.38 7.94
N ASP A 20 28.48 2.04 6.64
CA ASP A 20 28.59 3.03 5.55
C ASP A 20 27.28 3.31 4.83
N VAL A 21 26.19 2.61 5.17
CA VAL A 21 24.84 2.85 4.63
C VAL A 21 24.23 4.11 5.22
N GLN A 22 23.83 5.05 4.36
CA GLN A 22 23.17 6.28 4.79
C GLN A 22 21.69 6.03 5.04
N LYS A 23 21.20 6.42 6.22
CA LYS A 23 19.78 6.27 6.57
C LYS A 23 18.97 7.44 6.04
N LEU A 24 17.93 7.12 5.28
CA LEU A 24 16.94 8.07 4.80
C LEU A 24 15.87 8.28 5.87
N GLU A 25 15.79 9.49 6.39
CA GLU A 25 14.83 9.88 7.44
C GLU A 25 13.63 10.65 6.85
N ARG A 26 13.74 11.13 5.60
CA ARG A 26 12.64 11.83 4.89
C ARG A 26 12.55 11.41 3.43
N TRP A 27 11.33 11.24 2.91
CA TRP A 27 11.09 10.95 1.48
C TRP A 27 11.61 12.02 0.52
N SER A 28 11.79 13.26 0.98
CA SER A 28 12.41 14.35 0.21
C SER A 28 13.89 14.12 -0.12
N GLU A 29 14.54 13.15 0.53
CA GLU A 29 15.94 12.82 0.32
C GLU A 29 16.14 11.85 -0.86
N VAL A 30 15.06 11.26 -1.38
CA VAL A 30 15.07 10.43 -2.60
C VAL A 30 15.01 11.34 -3.83
N PRO A 31 16.06 11.40 -4.67
CA PRO A 31 16.05 12.23 -5.87
C PRO A 31 15.22 11.57 -6.99
N PRO A 32 14.77 12.34 -8.00
CA PRO A 32 14.22 11.76 -9.21
C PRO A 32 15.34 11.08 -10.02
N PHE A 33 15.21 9.78 -10.25
CA PHE A 33 16.16 8.99 -11.04
C PHE A 33 15.89 9.11 -12.54
N LYS A 34 16.93 9.12 -13.34
CA LYS A 34 16.83 9.14 -14.82
C LYS A 34 16.91 7.73 -15.42
N SER A 35 17.37 6.74 -14.65
CA SER A 35 17.50 5.35 -15.08
C SER A 35 17.43 4.37 -13.91
N GLU A 36 17.06 3.12 -14.18
CA GLU A 36 17.01 2.05 -13.17
C GLU A 36 18.40 1.73 -12.57
N SER A 37 19.48 1.92 -13.34
CA SER A 37 20.85 1.71 -12.83
C SER A 37 21.23 2.73 -11.76
N GLU A 38 20.80 3.98 -11.92
CA GLU A 38 21.03 5.06 -10.95
C GLU A 38 20.27 4.81 -9.65
N GLU A 39 19.05 4.28 -9.76
CA GLU A 39 18.23 3.87 -8.63
C GLU A 39 18.86 2.69 -7.87
N ALA A 40 19.36 1.67 -8.57
CA ALA A 40 20.01 0.53 -7.95
C ALA A 40 21.27 0.93 -7.17
N ASP A 41 22.11 1.80 -7.76
CA ASP A 41 23.31 2.33 -7.10
C ASP A 41 22.99 3.18 -5.87
N PHE A 42 21.86 3.89 -5.90
CA PHE A 42 21.34 4.65 -4.77
C PHE A 42 20.91 3.71 -3.64
N TRP A 43 20.08 2.70 -3.90
CA TRP A 43 19.59 1.76 -2.88
C TRP A 43 20.68 0.84 -2.31
N MET A 44 21.78 0.62 -3.03
CA MET A 44 22.95 -0.09 -2.47
C MET A 44 23.66 0.70 -1.36
N LYS A 45 23.51 2.03 -1.33
CA LYS A 45 24.21 2.93 -0.39
C LYS A 45 23.27 3.55 0.64
N HIS A 46 21.96 3.42 0.46
CA HIS A 46 20.95 4.05 1.31
C HIS A 46 19.99 3.01 1.88
N GLU A 47 19.72 3.11 3.17
CA GLU A 47 18.72 2.32 3.88
C GLU A 47 17.57 3.23 4.32
N ILE A 48 16.33 2.74 4.26
CA ILE A 48 15.18 3.51 4.76
C ILE A 48 15.12 3.37 6.28
N ALA A 49 15.10 4.49 7.00
CA ALA A 49 14.99 4.46 8.45
C ALA A 49 13.66 3.81 8.89
N PRO A 50 13.65 2.99 9.96
CA PRO A 50 12.43 2.35 10.46
C PRO A 50 11.29 3.33 10.78
N ALA A 51 11.62 4.54 11.24
CA ALA A 51 10.64 5.60 11.49
C ALA A 51 9.98 6.11 10.20
N LEU A 52 10.75 6.27 9.13
CA LEU A 52 10.23 6.66 7.82
C LEU A 52 9.35 5.57 7.20
N MET A 53 9.72 4.30 7.37
CA MET A 53 8.86 3.16 7.01
C MET A 53 7.57 3.14 7.83
N ALA A 54 7.63 3.41 9.13
CA ALA A 54 6.45 3.51 9.97
C ALA A 54 5.53 4.67 9.57
N HIS A 55 6.08 5.75 9.01
CA HIS A 55 5.32 6.87 8.47
C HIS A 55 4.75 6.63 7.06
N SER A 56 5.39 5.78 6.23
CA SER A 56 4.82 5.35 4.94
C SER A 56 3.75 4.27 5.09
N LEU A 57 3.70 3.61 6.25
CA LEU A 57 2.53 2.87 6.72
C LEU A 57 1.37 3.81 7.10
N SER A 58 1.43 5.12 6.75
CA SER A 58 0.36 6.11 6.91
C SER A 58 -0.95 5.38 6.75
N VAL A 59 -1.56 5.17 7.91
CA VAL A 59 -2.66 4.27 8.19
C VAL A 59 -3.53 4.24 6.96
N ALA A 60 -3.48 3.14 6.19
CA ALA A 60 -4.56 2.85 5.24
C ALA A 60 -5.78 2.89 6.13
N ASP A 61 -6.54 3.99 6.06
CA ASP A 61 -7.56 4.40 7.01
C ASP A 61 -8.31 3.16 7.46
N GLN A 62 -7.88 2.56 8.56
CA GLN A 62 -8.54 1.41 9.13
C GLN A 62 -9.71 2.04 9.83
N SER A 63 -10.66 2.51 9.02
CA SER A 63 -11.79 3.32 9.44
C SER A 63 -12.32 2.66 10.68
N GLU A 64 -12.19 3.34 11.82
CA GLU A 64 -12.58 2.78 13.11
C GLU A 64 -14.05 2.37 12.99
N SER A 65 -14.27 1.07 12.85
CA SER A 65 -15.59 0.57 12.54
C SER A 65 -16.41 0.60 13.81
N THR A 66 -17.34 1.55 13.89
CA THR A 66 -18.25 1.63 15.03
C THR A 66 -19.34 0.57 14.87
N SER A 67 -19.49 -0.28 15.89
CA SER A 67 -20.57 -1.27 15.92
C SER A 67 -21.90 -0.59 16.22
N VAL A 68 -22.90 -0.84 15.37
CA VAL A 68 -24.27 -0.34 15.54
C VAL A 68 -25.26 -1.51 15.48
N SER A 69 -26.36 -1.41 16.23
CA SER A 69 -27.42 -2.41 16.21
C SER A 69 -28.61 -1.89 15.41
N ILE A 70 -28.87 -2.51 14.24
CA ILE A 70 -29.99 -2.18 13.35
C ILE A 70 -30.95 -3.37 13.33
N ARG A 71 -32.25 -3.11 13.52
CA ARG A 71 -33.29 -4.15 13.45
C ARG A 71 -33.85 -4.26 12.04
N PHE A 72 -33.94 -5.50 11.55
CA PHE A 72 -34.55 -5.82 10.26
C PHE A 72 -35.74 -6.76 10.49
N ASP A 73 -36.82 -6.57 9.74
CA ASP A 73 -37.89 -7.57 9.67
C ASP A 73 -37.34 -8.90 9.10
N PRO A 74 -37.75 -10.07 9.62
CA PRO A 74 -37.23 -11.36 9.18
C PRO A 74 -37.37 -11.61 7.66
N ARG A 75 -38.47 -11.16 7.03
CA ARG A 75 -38.68 -11.34 5.59
C ARG A 75 -37.73 -10.46 4.78
N MET A 76 -37.49 -9.23 5.24
CA MET A 76 -36.52 -8.33 4.62
C MET A 76 -35.10 -8.90 4.71
N LEU A 77 -34.70 -9.40 5.89
CA LEU A 77 -33.39 -10.01 6.08
C LEU A 77 -33.19 -11.25 5.21
N ALA A 78 -34.22 -12.09 5.07
CA ALA A 78 -34.19 -13.25 4.18
C ALA A 78 -33.97 -12.86 2.71
N ARG A 79 -34.68 -11.82 2.24
CA ARG A 79 -34.51 -11.29 0.88
C ARG A 79 -33.11 -10.75 0.65
N LEU A 80 -32.58 -10.00 1.62
CA LEU A 80 -31.22 -9.45 1.59
C LEU A 80 -30.15 -10.55 1.49
N LYS A 81 -30.25 -11.58 2.34
CA LYS A 81 -29.33 -12.74 2.33
C LYS A 81 -29.37 -13.47 0.99
N ARG A 82 -30.56 -13.67 0.42
CA ARG A 82 -30.72 -14.33 -0.89
C ARG A 82 -30.05 -13.53 -2.01
N LEU A 83 -30.23 -12.21 -2.01
CA LEU A 83 -29.62 -11.36 -3.02
C LEU A 83 -28.10 -11.31 -2.87
N ALA A 84 -27.58 -11.18 -1.65
CA ALA A 84 -26.14 -11.22 -1.40
C ALA A 84 -25.51 -12.53 -1.90
N ARG A 85 -26.17 -13.66 -1.62
CA ARG A 85 -25.72 -14.98 -2.10
C ARG A 85 -25.71 -15.07 -3.63
N SER A 86 -26.72 -14.53 -4.32
CA SER A 86 -26.73 -14.52 -5.79
C SER A 86 -25.60 -13.68 -6.42
N ARG A 87 -25.02 -12.76 -5.66
CA ARG A 87 -23.88 -11.93 -6.08
C ARG A 87 -22.54 -12.42 -5.50
N TYR A 88 -22.52 -13.58 -4.85
CA TYR A 88 -21.35 -14.14 -4.18
C TYR A 88 -20.74 -13.20 -3.11
N LEU A 89 -21.60 -12.46 -2.39
CA LEU A 89 -21.19 -11.51 -1.33
C LEU A 89 -21.75 -11.89 0.04
N ASN A 90 -21.07 -11.45 1.10
CA ASN A 90 -21.62 -11.45 2.46
C ASN A 90 -22.69 -10.34 2.57
N TYR A 91 -23.86 -10.67 3.12
CA TYR A 91 -24.96 -9.72 3.28
C TYR A 91 -24.57 -8.47 4.10
N GLN A 92 -23.68 -8.62 5.08
CA GLN A 92 -23.18 -7.49 5.88
C GLN A 92 -22.34 -6.54 5.03
N SER A 93 -21.44 -7.07 4.21
CA SER A 93 -20.64 -6.27 3.27
C SER A 93 -21.53 -5.59 2.23
N MET A 94 -22.54 -6.30 1.71
CA MET A 94 -23.48 -5.74 0.75
C MET A 94 -24.29 -4.57 1.33
N VAL A 95 -24.77 -4.68 2.57
CA VAL A 95 -25.47 -3.57 3.25
C VAL A 95 -24.56 -2.37 3.44
N LYS A 96 -23.31 -2.60 3.86
CA LYS A 96 -22.32 -1.51 4.02
C LYS A 96 -22.08 -0.78 2.70
N GLN A 97 -21.90 -1.51 1.61
CA GLN A 97 -21.71 -0.93 0.28
C GLN A 97 -22.92 -0.10 -0.16
N TRP A 98 -24.13 -0.64 -0.05
CA TRP A 98 -25.35 0.09 -0.43
C TRP A 98 -25.57 1.35 0.42
N LEU A 99 -25.24 1.29 1.71
CA LEU A 99 -25.35 2.46 2.59
C LEU A 99 -24.36 3.54 2.17
N ALA A 100 -23.12 3.18 1.86
CA ALA A 100 -22.11 4.10 1.35
C ALA A 100 -22.54 4.74 0.02
N GLU A 101 -22.99 3.92 -0.94
CA GLU A 101 -23.51 4.40 -2.23
C GLU A 101 -24.68 5.38 -2.05
N ARG A 102 -25.61 5.08 -1.14
CA ARG A 102 -26.74 5.97 -0.87
C ARG A 102 -26.30 7.27 -0.21
N LEU A 103 -25.35 7.22 0.73
CA LEU A 103 -24.84 8.40 1.42
C LEU A 103 -24.12 9.34 0.44
N GLU A 104 -23.26 8.80 -0.43
CA GLU A 104 -22.59 9.57 -1.47
C GLU A 104 -23.57 10.25 -2.43
N GLN A 105 -24.63 9.54 -2.83
CA GLN A 105 -25.70 10.11 -3.66
C GLN A 105 -26.37 11.30 -2.96
N GLU A 106 -26.70 11.17 -1.67
CA GLU A 106 -27.34 12.27 -0.93
C GLU A 106 -26.41 13.46 -0.71
N LEU A 107 -25.13 13.23 -0.43
CA LEU A 107 -24.14 14.30 -0.30
C LEU A 107 -23.98 15.06 -1.61
N ARG A 108 -23.91 14.36 -2.74
CA ARG A 108 -23.84 14.97 -4.08
C ARG A 108 -25.09 15.78 -4.42
N ASN A 109 -26.27 15.27 -4.08
CA ASN A 109 -27.54 15.95 -4.33
C ASN A 109 -27.74 17.16 -3.41
N SER A 110 -27.24 17.10 -2.17
CA SER A 110 -27.35 18.17 -1.19
C SER A 110 -26.37 19.33 -1.46
N GLY A 111 -25.25 19.07 -2.14
CA GLY A 111 -24.23 20.06 -2.50
C GLY A 111 -24.54 20.90 -3.75
N GLY A 112 -25.64 20.61 -4.46
CA GLY A 112 -26.06 21.34 -5.68
C GLY A 112 -27.19 22.35 -5.47
N GLY A 113 -27.57 22.64 -4.22
CA GLY A 113 -28.77 23.41 -3.89
C GLY A 113 -28.61 24.45 -2.77
N ARG A 114 -27.41 24.98 -2.57
CA ARG A 114 -27.18 26.18 -1.74
C ARG A 114 -26.16 27.09 -2.40
#